data_AF-A0A7L1CTA4-F1
#
_entry.id   AF-A0A7L1CTA4-F1
#
_cell.length_a   1.000
_cell.length_b   1.000
_cell.length_c   1.000
_cell.angle_alpha   90.00
_cell.angle_beta   90.00
_cell.angle_gamma   90.00
#
_symmetry.space_group_name_H-M   'P 1'
#
loop_
_entity.id
_entity.type
_entity.pdbx_description
1 polymer ?
#
loop_
_entity_poly.entity_id
_entity_poly.type
_entity_poly.pdbx_seq_one_letter_code
_entity_poly.pdbx_strand_id
1 'polypeptide(L)'
;LQQEKAEWENLNKLLMRHGLKPVSLAGPQCCRNPSDMIVLDSQSSLEIRLALKTLVEDIERQQKLMQGLMETNRSLRDVVRQERGRASRQEQRANDLENVVKNIKAKICQLEDETIAKACQQQKQVEELQRDQQTSQVKYQQQQEKLQEQEEIIARLQKELSKAGMEEQRRVATQNKMFCRFCKRAPKSLLDQRCFSAVVFFFCKIVRQINPQYKKDEDQVQKEGKSKEEFLNLDATPNYRALLTSFQKQLIETKARNEDLFLENKNLKKDLELRPTAQELKFYKHQVTKLEKTLKKTIQ
;
A
#
# COMPACT_ATOMS: atom_id res chain seq x y z
N LEU A 1 28.23 56.44 -88.14
CA LEU A 1 29.57 56.46 -87.50
C LEU A 1 29.57 57.01 -86.07
N GLN A 2 29.16 58.26 -85.78
CA GLN A 2 29.17 58.77 -84.39
C GLN A 2 28.21 58.03 -83.44
N GLN A 3 26.99 57.72 -83.92
CA GLN A 3 25.99 56.97 -83.15
C GLN A 3 26.47 55.53 -82.85
N GLU A 4 27.04 54.85 -83.84
CA GLU A 4 27.58 53.50 -83.70
C GLU A 4 28.76 53.45 -82.71
N LYS A 5 29.64 54.45 -82.72
CA LYS A 5 30.71 54.61 -81.71
C LYS A 5 30.14 54.73 -80.29
N ALA A 6 29.13 55.57 -80.09
CA ALA A 6 28.49 55.75 -78.79
C ALA A 6 27.81 54.46 -78.28
N GLU A 7 27.20 53.69 -79.19
CA GLU A 7 26.56 52.42 -78.86
C GLU A 7 27.58 51.32 -78.49
N TRP A 8 28.69 51.24 -79.21
CA TRP A 8 29.82 50.37 -78.85
C TRP A 8 30.50 50.78 -77.55
N GLU A 9 30.64 52.09 -77.28
CA GLU A 9 31.14 52.60 -76.00
C GLU A 9 30.23 52.20 -74.83
N ASN A 10 28.91 52.25 -75.01
CA ASN A 10 27.96 51.81 -73.98
C ASN A 10 28.03 50.31 -73.74
N LEU A 11 28.16 49.49 -74.80
CA LEU A 11 28.37 48.05 -74.66
C LEU A 11 29.73 47.74 -74.00
N ASN A 12 30.78 48.48 -74.35
CA ASN A 12 32.11 48.32 -73.74
C ASN A 12 32.11 48.64 -72.25
N LYS A 13 31.35 49.64 -71.80
CA LYS A 13 31.14 49.88 -70.36
C LYS A 13 30.50 48.66 -69.68
N LEU A 14 29.57 48.00 -70.34
CA LEU A 14 28.91 46.80 -69.81
C LEU A 14 29.89 45.61 -69.79
N LEU A 15 30.61 45.36 -70.88
CA LEU A 15 31.65 44.32 -70.96
C LEU A 15 32.71 44.49 -69.86
N MET A 16 33.19 45.71 -69.65
CA MET A 16 34.19 46.02 -68.63
C MET A 16 33.67 45.82 -67.20
N ARG A 17 32.38 46.07 -66.93
CA ARG A 17 31.76 45.76 -65.61
C ARG A 17 31.80 44.26 -65.31
N HIS A 18 31.80 43.42 -66.34
CA HIS A 18 31.92 41.97 -66.25
C HIS A 18 33.35 41.45 -66.44
N GLY A 19 34.35 42.34 -66.47
CA GLY A 19 35.76 41.98 -66.63
C GLY A 19 36.16 41.54 -68.04
N LEU A 20 35.29 41.75 -69.04
CA LEU A 20 35.55 41.45 -70.44
C LEU A 20 36.27 42.63 -71.12
N LYS A 21 37.11 42.32 -72.12
CA LYS A 21 37.88 43.34 -72.87
C LYS A 21 36.94 44.17 -73.77
N PRO A 22 37.18 45.48 -73.94
CA PRO A 22 36.36 46.34 -74.79
C PRO A 22 36.66 46.08 -76.27
N VAL A 23 35.63 46.21 -77.11
CA VAL A 23 35.75 46.16 -78.57
C VAL A 23 36.19 47.52 -79.08
N SER A 24 37.40 47.58 -79.66
CA SER A 24 37.97 48.81 -80.22
C SER A 24 37.57 48.97 -81.68
N LEU A 25 36.96 50.12 -82.03
CA LEU A 25 36.73 50.50 -83.43
C LEU A 25 38.02 51.11 -83.98
N ALA A 26 38.60 50.48 -85.01
CA ALA A 26 39.84 50.96 -85.60
C ALA A 26 39.64 52.32 -86.32
N GLY A 27 40.55 53.25 -86.06
CA GLY A 27 40.58 54.55 -86.75
C GLY A 27 41.21 54.43 -88.15
N PRO A 28 40.85 55.30 -89.12
CA PRO A 28 41.35 55.24 -90.50
C PRO A 28 42.88 55.30 -90.68
N GLN A 29 43.66 55.63 -89.64
CA GLN A 29 45.11 55.86 -89.71
C GLN A 29 45.95 55.03 -88.72
N CYS A 30 45.36 54.12 -87.93
CA CYS A 30 46.07 53.52 -86.78
C CYS A 30 46.57 52.07 -86.95
N CYS A 31 46.36 51.38 -88.08
CA CYS A 31 46.71 49.96 -88.19
C CYS A 31 47.39 49.63 -89.53
N ARG A 32 48.57 48.98 -89.47
CA ARG A 32 49.43 48.66 -90.64
C ARG A 32 49.10 47.31 -91.31
N ASN A 33 48.31 46.44 -90.66
CA ASN A 33 47.98 45.09 -91.14
C ASN A 33 46.45 44.89 -91.21
N PRO A 34 45.86 44.69 -92.40
CA PRO A 34 44.43 44.41 -92.54
C PRO A 34 44.05 42.99 -92.08
N SER A 35 45.01 42.08 -91.93
CA SER A 35 44.79 40.68 -91.54
C SER A 35 44.35 40.49 -90.08
N ASP A 36 44.61 41.46 -89.21
CA ASP A 36 44.24 41.43 -87.79
C ASP A 36 42.89 42.15 -87.51
N MET A 37 42.19 42.58 -88.57
CA MET A 37 40.99 43.41 -88.48
C MET A 37 39.79 42.69 -89.08
N ILE A 38 38.69 42.64 -88.34
CA ILE A 38 37.41 42.14 -88.84
C ILE A 38 36.65 43.33 -89.41
N VAL A 39 36.47 43.34 -90.74
CA VAL A 39 35.63 44.33 -91.42
C VAL A 39 34.19 43.83 -91.38
N LEU A 40 33.32 44.58 -90.72
CA LEU A 40 31.89 44.30 -90.64
C LEU A 40 31.14 45.33 -91.45
N ASP A 41 30.12 44.89 -92.19
CA ASP A 41 29.11 45.79 -92.70
C ASP A 41 28.19 46.27 -91.57
N SER A 42 27.41 47.32 -91.82
CA SER A 42 26.56 47.93 -90.79
C SER A 42 25.55 46.96 -90.18
N GLN A 43 25.07 46.00 -90.97
CA GLN A 43 24.10 45.01 -90.50
C GLN A 43 24.76 43.98 -89.58
N SER A 44 25.90 43.40 -89.97
CA SER A 44 26.63 42.45 -89.12
C SER A 44 27.14 43.10 -87.81
N SER A 45 27.57 44.36 -87.85
CA SER A 45 27.97 45.13 -86.65
C SER A 45 26.80 45.29 -85.67
N LEU A 46 25.60 45.63 -86.18
CA LEU A 46 24.39 45.73 -85.37
C LEU A 46 24.00 44.38 -84.75
N GLU A 47 24.00 43.31 -85.54
CA GLU A 47 23.63 41.96 -85.08
C GLU A 47 24.58 41.43 -84.01
N ILE A 48 25.90 41.57 -84.21
CA ILE A 48 26.91 41.16 -83.23
C ILE A 48 26.77 41.97 -81.93
N ARG A 49 26.54 43.29 -82.03
CA ARG A 49 26.33 44.14 -80.85
C ARG A 49 25.08 43.73 -80.06
N LEU A 50 23.97 43.43 -80.75
CA LEU A 50 22.74 42.93 -80.11
C LEU A 50 22.95 41.56 -79.47
N ALA A 51 23.67 40.65 -80.12
CA ALA A 51 24.00 39.34 -79.57
C ALA A 51 24.87 39.47 -78.31
N LEU A 52 25.92 40.28 -78.35
CA LEU A 52 26.77 40.55 -77.18
C LEU A 52 25.99 41.19 -76.04
N LYS A 53 25.15 42.18 -76.33
CA LYS A 53 24.30 42.82 -75.33
C LYS A 53 23.38 41.81 -74.65
N THR A 54 22.70 40.97 -75.43
CA THR A 54 21.78 39.93 -74.93
C THR A 54 22.52 38.90 -74.06
N LEU A 55 23.71 38.46 -74.49
CA LEU A 55 24.53 37.52 -73.73
C LEU A 55 24.97 38.11 -72.38
N VAL A 56 25.39 39.37 -72.34
CA VAL A 56 25.81 40.01 -71.09
C VAL A 56 24.63 40.23 -70.14
N GLU A 57 23.47 40.64 -70.67
CA GLU A 57 22.23 40.72 -69.89
C GLU A 57 21.80 39.35 -69.34
N ASP A 58 22.01 38.26 -70.09
CA ASP A 58 21.75 36.91 -69.60
C ASP A 58 22.73 36.48 -68.50
N ILE A 59 24.02 36.81 -68.62
CA ILE A 59 25.02 36.55 -67.57
C ILE A 59 24.61 37.25 -66.26
N GLU A 60 24.16 38.51 -66.32
CA GLU A 60 23.65 39.22 -65.13
C GLU A 60 22.44 38.53 -64.51
N ARG A 61 21.50 38.08 -65.34
CA ARG A 61 20.32 37.33 -64.88
C ARG A 61 20.72 36.02 -64.19
N GLN A 62 21.64 35.27 -64.80
CA GLN A 62 22.16 34.02 -64.24
C GLN A 62 22.92 34.26 -62.93
N GLN A 63 23.72 35.32 -62.84
CA GLN A 63 24.44 35.67 -61.61
C GLN A 63 23.48 36.01 -60.46
N LYS A 64 22.42 36.79 -60.73
CA LYS A 64 21.36 37.08 -59.75
C LYS A 64 20.63 35.81 -59.30
N LEU A 65 20.29 34.92 -60.25
CA LEU A 65 19.68 33.63 -59.92
C LEU A 65 20.59 32.78 -59.04
N MET A 66 21.87 32.67 -59.41
CA MET A 66 22.86 31.91 -58.64
C MET A 66 23.01 32.47 -57.22
N GLN A 67 23.05 33.80 -57.06
CA GLN A 67 23.09 34.43 -55.74
C GLN A 67 21.84 34.10 -54.91
N GLY A 68 20.64 34.23 -55.50
CA GLY A 68 19.39 33.85 -54.83
C GLY A 68 19.36 32.36 -54.45
N LEU A 69 19.85 31.47 -55.31
CA LEU A 69 19.97 30.04 -55.01
C LEU A 69 20.97 29.77 -53.88
N MET A 70 22.09 30.49 -53.82
CA MET A 70 23.05 30.36 -52.71
C MET A 70 22.46 30.82 -51.38
N GLU A 71 21.74 31.94 -51.38
CA GLU A 71 21.09 32.50 -50.19
C GLU A 71 19.97 31.57 -49.67
N THR A 72 19.09 31.12 -50.56
CA THR A 72 18.05 30.14 -50.22
C THR A 72 18.64 28.83 -49.72
N ASN A 73 19.71 28.32 -50.34
CA ASN A 73 20.38 27.09 -49.87
C ASN A 73 21.03 27.27 -48.49
N ARG A 74 21.61 28.44 -48.18
CA ARG A 74 22.09 28.76 -46.82
C ARG A 74 20.94 28.77 -45.81
N SER A 75 19.85 29.47 -46.12
CA SER A 75 18.67 29.50 -45.25
C SER A 75 18.07 28.11 -45.01
N LEU A 76 17.97 27.27 -46.05
CA LEU A 76 17.49 25.90 -45.93
C LEU A 76 18.38 25.06 -45.02
N ARG A 77 19.71 25.23 -45.09
CA ARG A 77 20.65 24.55 -44.17
C ARG A 77 20.42 24.96 -42.72
N ASP A 78 20.16 26.23 -42.46
CA ASP A 78 19.87 26.73 -41.11
C ASP A 78 18.55 26.16 -40.57
N VAL A 79 17.50 26.12 -41.41
CA VAL A 79 16.22 25.47 -41.06
C VAL A 79 16.41 24.00 -40.75
N VAL A 80 17.13 23.25 -41.59
CA VAL A 80 17.42 21.82 -41.35
C VAL A 80 18.17 21.63 -40.02
N ARG A 81 19.14 22.49 -39.71
CA ARG A 81 19.87 22.43 -38.44
C ARG A 81 18.94 22.72 -37.25
N GLN A 82 18.06 23.71 -37.37
CA GLN A 82 17.09 24.04 -36.32
C GLN A 82 16.10 22.90 -36.08
N GLU A 83 15.55 22.30 -37.15
CA GLU A 83 14.61 21.19 -37.07
C GLU A 83 15.27 19.93 -36.49
N ARG A 84 16.53 19.64 -36.85
CA ARG A 84 17.29 18.57 -36.17
C ARG A 84 17.43 18.81 -34.67
N GLY A 85 17.69 20.06 -34.27
CA GLY A 85 17.73 20.42 -32.84
C GLY A 85 16.38 20.28 -32.15
N ARG A 86 15.28 20.59 -32.84
CA ARG A 86 13.91 20.38 -32.33
C ARG A 86 13.59 18.89 -32.19
N ALA A 87 13.89 18.09 -33.21
CA ALA A 87 13.70 16.64 -33.22
C ALA A 87 14.47 15.96 -32.08
N SER A 88 15.76 16.29 -31.90
CA SER A 88 16.57 15.74 -30.81
C SER A 88 16.02 16.06 -29.42
N ARG A 89 15.53 17.29 -29.19
CA ARG A 89 14.86 17.63 -27.91
C ARG A 89 13.55 16.87 -27.72
N GLN A 90 12.81 16.64 -28.79
CA GLN A 90 11.56 15.89 -28.72
C GLN A 90 11.80 14.39 -28.47
N GLU A 91 12.83 13.82 -29.06
CA GLU A 91 13.30 12.46 -28.81
C GLU A 91 13.73 12.29 -27.36
N GLN A 92 14.54 13.22 -26.81
CA GLN A 92 14.93 13.16 -25.41
C GLN A 92 13.72 13.18 -24.48
N ARG A 93 12.75 14.07 -24.73
CA ARG A 93 11.50 14.13 -23.96
C ARG A 93 10.69 12.83 -24.05
N ALA A 94 10.63 12.21 -25.24
CA ALA A 94 9.95 10.94 -25.41
C ALA A 94 10.62 9.82 -24.60
N ASN A 95 11.96 9.76 -24.60
CA ASN A 95 12.74 8.81 -23.81
C ASN A 95 12.54 9.01 -22.31
N ASP A 96 12.56 10.26 -21.83
CA ASP A 96 12.31 10.58 -20.42
C ASP A 96 10.90 10.14 -19.99
N LEU A 97 9.89 10.40 -20.83
CA LEU A 97 8.52 9.95 -20.59
C LEU A 97 8.39 8.43 -20.60
N GLU A 98 9.08 7.74 -21.52
CA GLU A 98 9.11 6.28 -21.56
C GLU A 98 9.68 5.69 -20.27
N ASN A 99 10.76 6.27 -19.75
CA ASN A 99 11.35 5.87 -18.47
C ASN A 99 10.39 6.08 -17.30
N VAL A 100 9.70 7.22 -17.25
CA VAL A 100 8.65 7.47 -16.24
C VAL A 100 7.54 6.44 -16.33
N VAL A 101 7.05 6.13 -17.54
CA VAL A 101 6.02 5.10 -17.75
C VAL A 101 6.50 3.72 -17.31
N LYS A 102 7.74 3.33 -17.63
CA LYS A 102 8.35 2.06 -17.18
C LYS A 102 8.39 1.99 -15.65
N ASN A 103 8.80 3.06 -14.98
CA ASN A 103 8.86 3.13 -13.52
C ASN A 103 7.46 3.04 -12.88
N ILE A 104 6.48 3.75 -13.43
CA ILE A 104 5.09 3.69 -12.95
C ILE A 104 4.53 2.27 -13.13
N LYS A 105 4.74 1.64 -14.28
CA LYS A 105 4.32 0.25 -14.52
C LYS A 105 4.93 -0.71 -13.51
N ALA A 106 6.24 -0.61 -13.28
CA ALA A 106 6.92 -1.44 -12.27
C ALA A 106 6.33 -1.22 -10.87
N LYS A 107 6.02 0.04 -10.50
CA LYS A 107 5.42 0.35 -9.20
C LYS A 107 3.99 -0.18 -9.07
N ILE A 108 3.19 -0.12 -10.13
CA ILE A 108 1.84 -0.69 -10.17
C ILE A 108 1.93 -2.21 -9.95
N CYS A 109 2.75 -2.92 -10.72
CA CYS A 109 2.91 -4.37 -10.55
C CYS A 109 3.36 -4.73 -9.13
N GLN A 110 4.32 -4.00 -8.56
CA GLN A 110 4.74 -4.21 -7.18
C GLN A 110 3.58 -4.05 -6.19
N LEU A 111 2.76 -3.00 -6.33
CA LEU A 111 1.62 -2.76 -5.43
C LEU A 111 0.52 -3.81 -5.61
N GLU A 112 0.29 -4.27 -6.83
CA GLU A 112 -0.65 -5.35 -7.14
C GLU A 112 -0.17 -6.65 -6.47
N ASP A 113 1.09 -7.03 -6.63
CA ASP A 113 1.69 -8.22 -6.02
C ASP A 113 1.64 -8.16 -4.48
N GLU A 114 1.98 -7.01 -3.88
CA GLU A 114 1.88 -6.80 -2.44
C GLU A 114 0.43 -6.92 -1.94
N THR A 115 -0.54 -6.43 -2.72
CA THR A 115 -1.96 -6.51 -2.37
C THR A 115 -2.47 -7.94 -2.46
N ILE A 116 -2.10 -8.66 -3.53
CA ILE A 116 -2.43 -10.08 -3.71
C ILE A 116 -1.82 -10.90 -2.57
N ALA A 117 -0.56 -10.68 -2.23
CA ALA A 117 0.11 -11.38 -1.13
C ALA A 117 -0.58 -11.16 0.21
N LYS A 118 -0.97 -9.91 0.53
CA LYS A 118 -1.73 -9.58 1.75
C LYS A 118 -3.10 -10.24 1.75
N ALA A 119 -3.83 -10.22 0.63
CA ALA A 119 -5.13 -10.87 0.52
C ALA A 119 -5.01 -12.40 0.72
N CYS A 120 -4.00 -13.04 0.12
CA CYS A 120 -3.72 -14.46 0.33
C CYS A 120 -3.38 -14.78 1.79
N GLN A 121 -2.62 -13.92 2.47
CA GLN A 121 -2.30 -14.10 3.89
C GLN A 121 -3.55 -13.96 4.77
N GLN A 122 -4.38 -12.95 4.52
CA GLN A 122 -5.63 -12.74 5.25
C GLN A 122 -6.60 -13.91 5.03
N GLN A 123 -6.71 -14.42 3.80
CA GLN A 123 -7.53 -15.58 3.49
C GLN A 123 -7.09 -16.81 4.30
N LYS A 124 -5.78 -17.09 4.38
CA LYS A 124 -5.24 -18.18 5.21
C LYS A 124 -5.58 -18.02 6.70
N GLN A 125 -5.48 -16.80 7.23
CA GLN A 125 -5.84 -16.52 8.62
C GLN A 125 -7.34 -16.75 8.87
N VAL A 126 -8.20 -16.35 7.94
CA VAL A 126 -9.64 -16.60 8.04
C VAL A 126 -9.93 -18.11 8.02
N GLU A 127 -9.27 -18.88 7.16
CA GLU A 127 -9.40 -20.34 7.10
C GLU A 127 -8.93 -21.02 8.39
N GLU A 128 -7.84 -20.54 9.00
CA GLU A 128 -7.38 -20.99 10.32
C GLU A 128 -8.43 -20.72 11.41
N LEU A 129 -8.93 -19.50 11.49
CA LEU A 129 -9.96 -19.12 12.47
C LEU A 129 -11.26 -19.91 12.29
N GLN A 130 -11.66 -20.20 11.05
CA GLN A 130 -12.83 -21.04 10.77
C GLN A 130 -12.63 -22.49 11.27
N ARG A 131 -11.44 -23.07 11.08
CA ARG A 131 -11.11 -24.39 11.63
C ARG A 131 -11.12 -24.41 13.15
N ASP A 132 -10.58 -23.37 13.78
CA ASP A 132 -10.57 -23.24 15.23
C ASP A 132 -11.99 -23.06 15.79
N GLN A 133 -12.83 -22.30 15.09
CA GLN A 133 -14.25 -22.13 15.43
C GLN A 133 -14.99 -23.47 15.38
N GLN A 134 -14.85 -24.25 14.29
CA GLN A 134 -15.46 -25.57 14.17
C GLN A 134 -14.99 -26.51 15.28
N THR A 135 -13.68 -26.55 15.55
CA THR A 135 -13.11 -27.38 16.61
C THR A 135 -13.66 -27.01 17.98
N SER A 136 -13.78 -25.70 18.25
CA SER A 136 -14.33 -25.19 19.50
C SER A 136 -15.82 -25.48 19.64
N GLN A 137 -16.58 -25.39 18.54
CA GLN A 137 -18.00 -25.73 18.49
C GLN A 137 -18.25 -27.20 18.81
N VAL A 138 -17.47 -28.12 18.23
CA VAL A 138 -17.55 -29.56 18.54
C VAL A 138 -17.25 -29.83 20.01
N LYS A 139 -16.22 -29.19 20.57
CA LYS A 139 -15.90 -29.32 22.01
C LYS A 139 -17.03 -28.81 22.91
N TYR A 140 -17.65 -27.69 22.53
CA TYR A 140 -18.79 -27.13 23.26
C TYR A 140 -19.97 -28.11 23.28
N GLN A 141 -20.33 -28.69 22.12
CA GLN A 141 -21.40 -29.68 22.02
C GLN A 141 -21.11 -30.91 22.90
N GLN A 142 -19.89 -31.45 22.84
CA GLN A 142 -19.49 -32.58 23.68
C GLN A 142 -19.55 -32.27 25.18
N GLN A 143 -19.22 -31.05 25.60
CA GLN A 143 -19.35 -30.64 27.00
C GLN A 143 -20.81 -30.50 27.42
N GLN A 144 -21.66 -30.01 26.52
CA GLN A 144 -23.09 -29.89 26.76
C GLN A 144 -23.76 -31.26 26.93
N GLU A 145 -23.40 -32.25 26.10
CA GLU A 145 -23.89 -33.63 26.25
C GLU A 145 -23.46 -34.24 27.59
N LYS A 146 -22.18 -34.09 27.98
CA LYS A 146 -21.69 -34.57 29.28
C LYS A 146 -22.40 -33.91 30.47
N LEU A 147 -22.74 -32.62 30.36
CA LEU A 147 -23.51 -31.93 31.39
C LEU A 147 -24.90 -32.55 31.54
N GLN A 148 -25.59 -32.79 30.43
CA GLN A 148 -26.91 -33.43 30.43
C GLN A 148 -26.86 -34.84 31.04
N GLU A 149 -25.86 -35.65 30.67
CA GLU A 149 -25.65 -36.97 31.27
C GLU A 149 -25.45 -36.90 32.79
N GLN A 150 -24.67 -35.92 33.27
CA GLN A 150 -24.46 -35.70 34.70
C GLN A 150 -25.74 -35.27 35.41
N GLU A 151 -26.53 -34.37 34.82
CA GLU A 151 -27.82 -33.94 35.36
C GLU A 151 -28.79 -35.13 35.49
N GLU A 152 -28.84 -36.01 34.49
CA GLU A 152 -29.64 -37.24 34.54
C GLU A 152 -29.17 -38.20 35.65
N ILE A 153 -27.85 -38.39 35.81
CA ILE A 153 -27.28 -39.22 36.87
C ILE A 153 -27.65 -38.65 38.24
N ILE A 154 -27.50 -37.33 38.44
CA ILE A 154 -27.85 -36.65 39.68
C ILE A 154 -29.34 -36.84 39.98
N ALA A 155 -30.22 -36.64 38.99
CA ALA A 155 -31.66 -36.83 39.18
C ALA A 155 -32.02 -38.28 39.56
N ARG A 156 -31.36 -39.28 38.94
CA ARG A 156 -31.52 -40.70 39.30
C ARG A 156 -31.07 -40.96 40.74
N LEU A 157 -29.89 -40.50 41.12
CA LEU A 157 -29.35 -40.69 42.47
C LEU A 157 -30.20 -40.00 43.53
N GLN A 158 -30.66 -38.78 43.28
CA GLN A 158 -31.58 -38.07 44.18
C GLN A 158 -32.88 -38.87 44.41
N LYS A 159 -33.42 -39.48 43.35
CA LYS A 159 -34.60 -40.35 43.45
C LYS A 159 -34.32 -41.59 44.28
N GLU A 160 -33.18 -42.25 44.09
CA GLU A 160 -32.82 -43.43 44.91
C GLU A 160 -32.59 -43.07 46.38
N LEU A 161 -31.90 -41.96 46.64
CA LEU A 161 -31.62 -41.48 48.00
C LEU A 161 -32.92 -41.12 48.73
N SER A 162 -33.91 -40.53 48.04
CA SER A 162 -35.24 -40.29 48.61
C SER A 162 -35.98 -41.59 48.96
N LYS A 163 -35.92 -42.61 48.10
CA LYS A 163 -36.54 -43.92 48.37
C LYS A 163 -35.89 -44.60 49.57
N ALA A 164 -34.56 -44.66 49.60
CA ALA A 164 -33.80 -45.23 50.70
C ALA A 164 -34.07 -44.50 52.02
N GLY A 165 -34.14 -43.15 51.99
CA GLY A 165 -34.52 -42.34 53.14
C GLY A 165 -35.92 -42.67 53.68
N MET A 166 -36.90 -42.84 52.79
CA MET A 166 -38.26 -43.22 53.18
C MET A 166 -38.34 -44.65 53.76
N GLU A 167 -37.59 -45.59 53.19
CA GLU A 167 -37.51 -46.97 53.70
C GLU A 167 -36.84 -47.03 55.07
N GLU A 168 -35.74 -46.31 55.27
CA GLU A 168 -35.05 -46.22 56.56
C GLU A 168 -35.94 -45.56 57.62
N GLN A 169 -36.64 -44.48 57.27
CA GLN A 169 -37.57 -43.83 58.18
C GLN A 169 -38.72 -44.77 58.61
N ARG A 170 -39.24 -45.60 57.69
CA ARG A 170 -40.23 -46.65 58.01
C ARG A 170 -39.64 -47.73 58.92
N ARG A 171 -38.39 -48.16 58.67
CA ARG A 171 -37.69 -49.15 59.50
C ARG A 171 -37.51 -48.64 60.92
N VAL A 172 -37.01 -47.42 61.08
CA VAL A 172 -36.82 -46.75 62.38
C VAL A 172 -38.16 -46.56 63.10
N ALA A 173 -39.21 -46.09 62.41
CA ALA A 173 -40.54 -45.94 63.01
C ALA A 173 -41.10 -47.28 63.53
N THR A 174 -40.89 -48.36 62.78
CA THR A 174 -41.32 -49.71 63.17
C THR A 174 -40.52 -50.20 64.37
N GLN A 175 -39.19 -50.06 64.37
CA GLN A 175 -38.32 -50.40 65.49
C GLN A 175 -38.69 -49.60 66.75
N ASN A 176 -38.87 -48.28 66.65
CA ASN A 176 -39.27 -47.42 67.76
C ASN A 176 -40.63 -47.85 68.33
N LYS A 177 -41.62 -48.15 67.47
CA LYS A 177 -42.93 -48.65 67.91
C LYS A 177 -42.81 -49.98 68.67
N MET A 178 -41.97 -50.91 68.20
CA MET A 178 -41.71 -52.17 68.89
C MET A 178 -40.97 -51.95 70.21
N PHE A 179 -39.96 -51.09 70.22
CA PHE A 179 -39.19 -50.72 71.42
C PHE A 179 -40.09 -50.09 72.48
N CYS A 180 -40.95 -49.14 72.12
CA CYS A 180 -41.92 -48.56 73.05
C CYS A 180 -42.88 -49.61 73.63
N ARG A 181 -43.33 -50.60 72.85
CA ARG A 181 -44.16 -51.70 73.36
C ARG A 181 -43.38 -52.58 74.34
N PHE A 182 -42.11 -52.83 74.06
CA PHE A 182 -41.21 -53.57 74.94
C PHE A 182 -40.98 -52.83 76.27
N CYS A 183 -40.64 -51.53 76.23
CA CYS A 183 -40.44 -50.72 77.44
C CYS A 183 -41.70 -50.57 78.30
N LYS A 184 -42.90 -50.60 77.71
CA LYS A 184 -44.17 -50.57 78.45
C LYS A 184 -44.50 -51.90 79.16
N ARG A 185 -43.77 -52.97 78.88
CA ARG A 185 -43.96 -54.28 79.51
C ARG A 185 -43.05 -54.35 80.75
N ALA A 186 -43.64 -54.46 81.94
CA ALA A 186 -42.87 -54.67 83.16
C ALA A 186 -42.15 -56.05 83.10
N PRO A 187 -40.88 -56.15 83.51
CA PRO A 187 -40.14 -57.41 83.48
C PRO A 187 -40.84 -58.44 84.37
N LYS A 188 -41.28 -59.55 83.78
CA LYS A 188 -42.14 -60.54 84.45
C LYS A 188 -41.35 -61.67 85.13
N SER A 189 -40.02 -61.73 84.94
CA SER A 189 -39.13 -62.72 85.55
C SER A 189 -37.79 -62.11 85.97
N LEU A 190 -37.10 -62.73 86.94
CA LEU A 190 -35.76 -62.33 87.39
C LEU A 190 -34.71 -62.34 86.28
N LEU A 191 -34.86 -63.22 85.28
CA LEU A 191 -34.01 -63.27 84.07
C LEU A 191 -34.25 -62.05 83.17
N ASP A 192 -35.50 -61.62 83.04
CA ASP A 192 -35.91 -60.46 82.24
C ASP A 192 -35.29 -59.17 82.81
N GLN A 193 -35.25 -59.06 84.15
CA GLN A 193 -34.62 -57.94 84.84
C GLN A 193 -33.09 -57.92 84.68
N ARG A 194 -32.43 -59.09 84.71
CA ARG A 194 -30.98 -59.20 84.42
C ARG A 194 -30.66 -58.84 82.97
N CYS A 195 -31.44 -59.34 82.00
CA CYS A 195 -31.29 -58.99 80.59
C CYS A 195 -31.49 -57.49 80.35
N PHE A 196 -32.52 -56.88 80.95
CA PHE A 196 -32.76 -55.44 80.83
C PHE A 196 -31.57 -54.63 81.36
N SER A 197 -31.00 -55.02 82.50
CA SER A 197 -29.81 -54.35 83.07
C SER A 197 -28.57 -54.48 82.17
N ALA A 198 -28.37 -55.65 81.54
CA ALA A 198 -27.28 -55.88 80.60
C ALA A 198 -27.46 -55.03 79.32
N VAL A 199 -28.66 -54.99 78.76
CA VAL A 199 -28.98 -54.17 77.59
C VAL A 199 -28.76 -52.69 77.87
N VAL A 200 -29.24 -52.18 79.02
CA VAL A 200 -29.01 -50.79 79.43
C VAL A 200 -27.52 -50.49 79.63
N PHE A 201 -26.76 -51.40 80.23
CA PHE A 201 -25.32 -51.26 80.38
C PHE A 201 -24.60 -51.19 79.03
N PHE A 202 -24.91 -52.09 78.10
CA PHE A 202 -24.31 -52.09 76.76
C PHE A 202 -24.74 -50.87 75.93
N PHE A 203 -26.00 -50.44 76.00
CA PHE A 203 -26.43 -49.20 75.35
C PHE A 203 -25.69 -47.98 75.90
N CYS A 204 -25.58 -47.85 77.23
CA CYS A 204 -24.80 -46.78 77.85
C CYS A 204 -23.31 -46.85 77.47
N LYS A 205 -22.75 -48.05 77.31
CA LYS A 205 -21.37 -48.26 76.85
C LYS A 205 -21.19 -47.81 75.40
N ILE A 206 -22.08 -48.23 74.50
CA ILE A 206 -22.05 -47.87 73.08
C ILE A 206 -22.24 -46.36 72.89
N VAL A 207 -23.24 -45.75 73.53
CA VAL A 207 -23.49 -44.31 73.46
C VAL A 207 -22.29 -43.51 74.00
N ARG A 208 -21.67 -43.96 75.10
CA ARG A 208 -20.43 -43.33 75.61
C ARG A 208 -19.22 -43.51 74.69
N GLN A 209 -19.19 -44.54 73.85
CA GLN A 209 -18.10 -44.78 72.90
C GLN A 209 -18.28 -43.99 71.60
N ILE A 210 -19.53 -43.82 71.15
CA ILE A 210 -19.89 -43.13 69.90
C ILE A 210 -19.98 -41.60 70.09
N ASN A 211 -20.51 -41.09 71.21
CA ASN A 211 -20.61 -39.64 71.44
C ASN A 211 -19.27 -38.87 71.38
N PRO A 212 -18.15 -39.40 71.91
CA PRO A 212 -16.84 -38.78 71.75
C PRO A 212 -16.32 -38.82 70.31
N GLN A 213 -16.79 -39.74 69.46
CA GLN A 213 -16.41 -39.81 68.04
C GLN A 213 -17.19 -38.81 67.19
N TYR A 214 -18.51 -38.67 67.37
CA TYR A 214 -19.29 -37.67 66.64
C TYR A 214 -18.89 -36.23 66.99
N LYS A 215 -18.57 -35.93 68.26
CA LYS A 215 -18.03 -34.61 68.63
C LYS A 215 -16.62 -34.37 68.09
N LYS A 216 -15.81 -35.42 67.92
CA LYS A 216 -14.47 -35.30 67.33
C LYS A 216 -14.50 -35.18 65.81
N ASP A 217 -15.49 -35.77 65.14
CA ASP A 217 -15.67 -35.62 63.69
C ASP A 217 -16.30 -34.26 63.33
N GLU A 218 -17.25 -33.73 64.10
CA GLU A 218 -17.71 -32.34 63.93
C GLU A 218 -16.59 -31.33 64.26
N ASP A 219 -15.80 -31.58 65.31
CA ASP A 219 -14.63 -30.74 65.64
C ASP A 219 -13.48 -30.94 64.64
N GLN A 220 -13.32 -32.07 63.96
CA GLN A 220 -12.35 -32.27 62.88
C GLN A 220 -12.81 -31.58 61.59
N VAL A 221 -14.11 -31.56 61.30
CA VAL A 221 -14.66 -30.75 60.20
C VAL A 221 -14.49 -29.24 60.47
N GLN A 222 -14.42 -28.81 61.74
CA GLN A 222 -14.06 -27.42 62.10
C GLN A 222 -12.55 -27.18 62.35
N LYS A 223 -11.73 -28.19 62.66
CA LYS A 223 -10.26 -28.06 62.88
C LYS A 223 -9.40 -28.43 61.67
N GLU A 224 -9.95 -28.99 60.60
CA GLU A 224 -9.32 -28.94 59.27
C GLU A 224 -9.39 -27.53 58.65
N GLY A 225 -10.07 -26.58 59.29
CA GLY A 225 -9.95 -25.15 58.96
C GLY A 225 -8.63 -24.50 59.40
N LYS A 226 -7.74 -25.21 60.13
CA LYS A 226 -6.49 -24.64 60.65
C LYS A 226 -5.36 -25.68 60.72
N SER A 227 -4.99 -26.26 59.59
CA SER A 227 -3.66 -26.87 59.44
C SER A 227 -3.08 -26.51 58.08
N LYS A 228 -2.11 -25.59 58.15
CA LYS A 228 -1.18 -25.17 57.08
C LYS A 228 -1.86 -24.48 55.91
N GLU A 229 -1.53 -23.19 55.76
CA GLU A 229 -1.51 -22.50 54.48
C GLU A 229 -0.60 -23.26 53.50
N GLU A 230 -1.11 -24.36 52.95
CA GLU A 230 -0.76 -24.85 51.61
C GLU A 230 -1.67 -24.21 50.54
N PHE A 231 -2.47 -23.22 50.93
CA PHE A 231 -3.27 -22.39 50.03
C PHE A 231 -2.53 -21.12 49.63
N LEU A 232 -1.45 -21.29 48.86
CA LEU A 232 -1.13 -20.48 47.68
C LEU A 232 -0.14 -21.25 46.80
N ASN A 233 -0.41 -22.54 46.51
CA ASN A 233 0.05 -23.08 45.24
C ASN A 233 -0.77 -22.42 44.12
N LEU A 234 -0.44 -21.16 43.81
CA LEU A 234 -0.85 -20.45 42.59
C LEU A 234 -0.33 -21.12 41.31
N ASP A 235 0.33 -22.27 41.42
CA ASP A 235 0.73 -23.11 40.30
C ASP A 235 -0.42 -24.01 39.79
N ALA A 236 -1.62 -23.93 40.36
CA ALA A 236 -2.82 -24.59 39.84
C ALA A 236 -3.45 -23.80 38.67
N THR A 237 -2.73 -23.76 37.54
CA THR A 237 -3.14 -24.24 36.20
C THR A 237 -2.22 -23.51 35.21
N PRO A 238 -1.41 -24.19 34.39
CA PRO A 238 -0.58 -23.58 33.34
C PRO A 238 -1.35 -22.56 32.47
N ASN A 239 -2.66 -22.74 32.35
CA ASN A 239 -3.61 -21.89 31.64
C ASN A 239 -3.79 -20.49 32.27
N TYR A 240 -3.88 -20.36 33.60
CA TYR A 240 -4.11 -19.05 34.24
C TYR A 240 -2.87 -18.15 34.20
N ARG A 241 -1.69 -18.74 34.38
CA ARG A 241 -0.41 -18.01 34.23
C ARG A 241 -0.18 -17.58 32.78
N ALA A 242 -0.50 -18.44 31.81
CA ALA A 242 -0.47 -18.10 30.39
C ALA A 242 -1.43 -16.96 30.04
N LEU A 243 -2.66 -16.98 30.59
CA LEU A 243 -3.67 -15.94 30.40
C LEU A 243 -3.25 -14.60 31.02
N LEU A 244 -2.69 -14.60 32.23
CA LEU A 244 -2.18 -13.37 32.84
C LEU A 244 -1.00 -12.78 32.04
N THR A 245 -0.12 -13.64 31.54
CA THR A 245 1.02 -13.22 30.71
C THR A 245 0.53 -12.69 29.36
N SER A 246 -0.50 -13.28 28.76
CA SER A 246 -1.09 -12.80 27.50
C SER A 246 -1.78 -11.45 27.68
N PHE A 247 -2.53 -11.24 28.77
CA PHE A 247 -3.11 -9.93 29.08
C PHE A 247 -2.04 -8.87 29.37
N GLN A 248 -0.98 -9.23 30.09
CA GLN A 248 0.14 -8.33 30.34
C GLN A 248 0.84 -7.95 29.03
N LYS A 249 1.03 -8.91 28.11
CA LYS A 249 1.59 -8.66 26.78
C LYS A 249 0.69 -7.76 25.94
N GLN A 250 -0.62 -8.02 25.92
CA GLN A 250 -1.60 -7.17 25.23
C GLN A 250 -1.61 -5.74 25.79
N LEU A 251 -1.49 -5.55 27.11
CA LEU A 251 -1.38 -4.23 27.72
C LEU A 251 -0.12 -3.48 27.29
N ILE A 252 1.02 -4.18 27.17
CA ILE A 252 2.28 -3.56 26.71
C ILE A 252 2.17 -3.21 25.22
N GLU A 253 1.67 -4.12 24.38
CA GLU A 253 1.51 -3.89 22.94
C GLU A 253 0.51 -2.77 22.62
N THR A 254 -0.61 -2.70 23.36
CA THR A 254 -1.59 -1.62 23.19
C THR A 254 -1.05 -0.27 23.64
N LYS A 255 -0.25 -0.23 24.72
CA LYS A 255 0.45 1.00 25.13
C LYS A 255 1.45 1.47 24.07
N ALA A 256 2.28 0.57 23.56
CA ALA A 256 3.23 0.91 22.49
C ALA A 256 2.51 1.42 21.23
N ARG A 257 1.44 0.74 20.80
CA ARG A 257 0.64 1.18 19.65
C ARG A 257 -0.01 2.55 19.88
N ASN A 258 -0.47 2.85 21.09
CA ASN A 258 -1.02 4.16 21.43
C ASN A 258 0.05 5.25 21.39
N GLU A 259 1.27 4.96 21.84
CA GLU A 259 2.40 5.89 21.74
C GLU A 259 2.76 6.18 20.27
N ASP A 260 2.80 5.15 19.43
CA ASP A 260 3.03 5.29 17.98
C ASP A 260 1.95 6.14 17.31
N LEU A 261 0.66 5.84 17.57
CA LEU A 261 -0.47 6.61 17.04
C LEU A 261 -0.49 8.05 17.55
N PHE A 262 0.00 8.30 18.76
CA PHE A 262 0.13 9.64 19.32
C PHE A 262 1.22 10.44 18.60
N LEU A 263 2.37 9.82 18.32
CA LEU A 263 3.45 10.41 17.53
C LEU A 263 2.99 10.69 16.09
N GLU A 264 2.28 9.75 15.47
CA GLU A 264 1.72 9.91 14.13
C GLU A 264 0.71 11.07 14.09
N ASN A 265 -0.23 11.14 15.04
CA ASN A 265 -1.17 12.26 15.15
C ASN A 265 -0.45 13.60 15.32
N LYS A 266 0.59 13.64 16.15
CA LYS A 266 1.41 14.84 16.33
C LYS A 266 2.08 15.26 15.02
N ASN A 267 2.59 14.32 14.23
CA ASN A 267 3.19 14.60 12.93
C ASN A 267 2.16 15.04 11.90
N LEU A 268 1.03 14.34 11.77
CA LEU A 268 -0.07 14.72 10.88
C LEU A 268 -0.61 16.11 11.19
N LYS A 269 -0.68 16.49 12.48
CA LYS A 269 -1.08 17.84 12.89
C LYS A 269 -0.06 18.89 12.42
N LYS A 270 1.23 18.63 12.54
CA LYS A 270 2.28 19.52 11.99
C LYS A 270 2.19 19.63 10.47
N ASP A 271 1.96 18.51 9.78
CA ASP A 271 1.81 18.52 8.32
C ASP A 271 0.57 19.28 7.85
N LEU A 272 -0.51 19.25 8.64
CA LEU A 272 -1.69 20.09 8.40
C LEU A 272 -1.40 21.58 8.62
N GLU A 273 -0.63 21.93 9.65
CA GLU A 273 -0.21 23.31 9.94
C GLU A 273 0.75 23.85 8.86
N LEU A 274 1.57 22.99 8.25
CA LEU A 274 2.49 23.35 7.16
C LEU A 274 1.82 23.37 5.78
N ARG A 275 0.57 22.91 5.67
CA ARG A 275 -0.13 22.85 4.39
C ARG A 275 -0.54 24.26 3.96
N PRO A 276 -0.14 24.71 2.75
CA PRO A 276 -0.56 26.01 2.25
C PRO A 276 -2.08 26.10 2.16
N THR A 277 -2.62 27.23 2.62
CA THR A 277 -4.06 27.50 2.55
C THR A 277 -4.50 27.56 1.08
N ALA A 278 -5.75 27.20 0.78
CA ALA A 278 -6.26 27.23 -0.59
C ALA A 278 -6.10 28.62 -1.28
N GLN A 279 -6.09 29.70 -0.50
CA GLN A 279 -5.81 31.05 -0.98
C GLN A 279 -4.33 31.24 -1.35
N GLU A 280 -3.40 30.77 -0.52
CA GLU A 280 -1.96 30.80 -0.79
C GLU A 280 -1.61 29.95 -2.01
N LEU A 281 -2.22 28.77 -2.14
CA LEU A 281 -2.04 27.92 -3.32
C LEU A 281 -2.52 28.62 -4.61
N LYS A 282 -3.68 29.30 -4.56
CA LYS A 282 -4.19 30.10 -5.69
C LYS A 282 -3.25 31.27 -6.02
N PHE A 283 -2.69 31.92 -5.00
CA PHE A 283 -1.74 33.00 -5.15
C PHE A 283 -0.42 32.50 -5.78
N TYR A 284 0.16 31.42 -5.27
CA TYR A 284 1.37 30.80 -5.84
C TYR A 284 1.13 30.32 -7.27
N LYS A 285 -0.03 29.71 -7.55
CA LYS A 285 -0.41 29.30 -8.92
C LYS A 285 -0.48 30.51 -9.86
N HIS A 286 -1.09 31.61 -9.43
CA HIS A 286 -1.15 32.84 -10.22
C HIS A 286 0.25 33.44 -10.45
N GLN A 287 1.10 33.46 -9.43
CA GLN A 287 2.49 33.92 -9.56
C GLN A 287 3.29 33.07 -10.54
N VAL A 288 3.18 31.74 -10.45
CA VAL A 288 3.83 30.81 -11.38
C VAL A 288 3.34 31.06 -12.81
N THR A 289 2.04 31.18 -13.04
CA THR A 289 1.49 31.50 -14.37
C THR A 289 1.99 32.85 -14.89
N LYS A 290 2.16 33.85 -14.02
CA LYS A 290 2.72 35.15 -14.40
C LYS A 290 4.21 35.03 -14.78
N LEU A 291 5.00 34.32 -13.98
CA LEU A 291 6.42 34.08 -14.26
C LEU A 291 6.62 33.26 -15.54
N GLU A 292 5.80 32.23 -15.78
CA GLU A 292 5.80 31.46 -17.01
C GLU A 292 5.49 32.32 -18.24
N LYS A 293 4.53 33.24 -18.13
CA LYS A 293 4.22 34.20 -19.21
C LYS A 293 5.38 35.16 -19.46
N THR A 294 6.03 35.65 -18.41
CA THR A 294 7.22 36.51 -18.55
C THR A 294 8.36 35.74 -19.20
N LEU A 295 8.65 34.52 -18.74
CA LEU A 295 9.70 33.66 -19.28
C LEU A 295 9.47 33.34 -20.76
N LYS A 296 8.22 33.04 -21.16
CA LYS A 296 7.86 32.84 -22.57
C LYS A 296 8.10 34.08 -23.43
N LYS A 297 7.92 35.28 -22.88
CA LYS A 297 8.20 36.55 -23.57
C LYS A 297 9.69 36.88 -23.64
N THR A 298 10.50 36.39 -22.70
CA THR A 298 11.96 36.60 -22.70
C THR A 298 12.70 35.59 -23.60
N ILE A 299 12.07 34.46 -23.94
CA ILE A 299 12.64 33.39 -24.78
C ILE A 299 12.25 33.55 -26.27
N GLN A 300 11.26 34.41 -26.59
CA GLN A 300 10.95 34.86 -27.96
C GLN A 300 11.70 36.15 -28.29
#